data_AF-A0A1S3SU82-F1
#
_entry.id   AF-A0A1S3SU82-F1
#
_cell.length_a   1.000
_cell.length_b   1.000
_cell.length_c   1.000
_cell.angle_alpha   90.00
_cell.angle_beta   90.00
_cell.angle_gamma   90.00
#
_symmetry.space_group_name_H-M   'P 1'
#
loop_
_entity.id
_entity.type
_entity.pdbx_description
1 polymer ?
#
loop_
_entity_poly.entity_id
_entity_poly.type
_entity_poly.pdbx_seq_one_letter_code
_entity_poly.pdbx_strand_id
1 'polypeptide(L)'
;MGDGGQRRRWEYWWVALRFSLLLCFVEQVSAQIRYSIPEEVKEGSVVGNVAKDLGLAVSTLVERRFRIVSGSNDALFQINQNNGVLYVHKNIDREELCDGTGVCLIDLKIVVETPLEVHYVAVEITDVNDNSPNFPEKEQKFEIAEHTPPGTRFQLHAARDPDVGMNSVHTYKITSNDHFEIDVRQSDEDKIPFLVLKKSLDREQQVKHTLLLTSIDGGNPQRLGTLNVTIVVLDSNDNRPVFSQDTYNVRIQENVGVGTVVIRVNATDPDEGSNSEVEFSLGKTLRRKVYDIFELDRLTGDIRVKGEVDFEDTEVYKLDVQASDKGQPPLTVECRVVIKIIDINDNEPEIDVTSLSNTVSEESKPGTVISLISVTDKDSGINAKVISSISENIPFELKPSYKENVYSIVTKGRLDRELVSHYDITITATDCGQPPLSTFKTLSVQISDVNDNSPEFSQNPIELYLVENNNDNAPVILYPVSANGSAEGVEEIPRNVNAGHLVTKCSKAPDDSSKYLQDVNYDGTLCHSIQYRSGDKRYMLVGPRMSIGSTIVPGSNGNTLVVPDHRRRASGECVGQSSTSS
;
A
#
# COMPACT_ATOMS: atom_id res chain seq x y z
N MET A 1 -53.28 15.46 -123.65
CA MET A 1 -53.70 16.77 -124.21
C MET A 1 -53.34 17.80 -123.16
N GLY A 2 -52.12 18.36 -123.23
CA GLY A 2 -51.86 19.74 -123.68
C GLY A 2 -51.83 20.63 -122.44
N ASP A 3 -50.93 21.57 -122.19
CA ASP A 3 -49.88 22.22 -122.96
C ASP A 3 -48.95 22.95 -121.95
N GLY A 4 -47.81 23.47 -122.41
CA GLY A 4 -46.73 24.13 -121.67
C GLY A 4 -47.16 25.20 -120.65
N GLY A 5 -46.32 25.51 -119.67
CA GLY A 5 -45.13 26.33 -119.88
C GLY A 5 -45.42 27.76 -119.41
N GLN A 6 -44.47 28.37 -118.69
CA GLN A 6 -44.53 29.71 -118.07
C GLN A 6 -45.35 29.84 -116.77
N ARG A 7 -44.65 29.77 -115.63
CA ARG A 7 -44.51 30.93 -114.70
C ARG A 7 -43.55 30.64 -113.54
N ARG A 8 -42.31 30.23 -113.86
CA ARG A 8 -41.13 30.53 -113.03
C ARG A 8 -40.88 32.06 -113.04
N ARG A 9 -41.73 32.84 -112.38
CA ARG A 9 -41.52 34.28 -112.18
C ARG A 9 -42.44 34.92 -111.13
N TRP A 10 -43.05 34.13 -110.24
CA TRP A 10 -44.03 34.62 -109.24
C TRP A 10 -43.70 34.26 -107.78
N GLU A 11 -42.54 33.65 -107.49
CA GLU A 11 -42.10 33.38 -106.10
C GLU A 11 -41.00 34.33 -105.57
N TYR A 12 -40.35 35.11 -106.43
CA TYR A 12 -39.33 36.09 -106.00
C TYR A 12 -39.91 37.43 -105.54
N TRP A 13 -41.18 37.74 -105.83
CA TRP A 13 -41.81 38.99 -105.41
C TRP A 13 -42.37 38.94 -103.98
N TRP A 14 -42.83 37.77 -103.51
CA TRP A 14 -43.34 37.62 -102.14
C TRP A 14 -42.24 37.52 -101.08
N VAL A 15 -41.08 36.95 -101.43
CA VAL A 15 -39.91 36.89 -100.53
C VAL A 15 -39.22 38.25 -100.44
N ALA A 16 -39.10 38.99 -101.55
CA ALA A 16 -38.54 40.35 -101.54
C ALA A 16 -39.44 41.34 -100.78
N LEU A 17 -40.78 41.21 -100.88
CA LEU A 17 -41.70 42.06 -100.12
C LEU A 17 -41.68 41.74 -98.61
N ARG A 18 -41.52 40.47 -98.21
CA ARG A 18 -41.35 40.06 -96.81
C ARG A 18 -40.00 40.51 -96.23
N PHE A 19 -38.91 40.48 -97.01
CA PHE A 19 -37.60 41.00 -96.58
C PHE A 19 -37.58 42.53 -96.52
N SER A 20 -38.28 43.21 -97.44
CA SER A 20 -38.38 44.67 -97.45
C SER A 20 -39.33 45.21 -96.39
N LEU A 21 -40.34 44.44 -95.96
CA LEU A 21 -41.20 44.78 -94.80
C LEU A 21 -40.57 44.41 -93.45
N LEU A 22 -39.60 43.48 -93.40
CA LEU A 22 -38.80 43.22 -92.18
C LEU A 22 -37.71 44.28 -91.95
N LEU A 23 -37.26 44.97 -93.00
CA LEU A 23 -36.30 46.08 -92.92
C LEU A 23 -36.94 47.44 -92.56
N CYS A 24 -38.27 47.52 -92.48
CA CYS A 24 -39.00 48.75 -92.14
C CYS A 24 -39.53 48.80 -90.70
N PHE A 25 -39.21 47.81 -89.86
CA PHE A 25 -39.39 47.88 -88.41
C PHE A 25 -38.04 47.65 -87.70
N VAL A 26 -37.07 48.50 -88.02
CA VAL A 26 -36.03 48.81 -87.04
C VAL A 26 -36.69 49.81 -86.11
N GLU A 27 -37.27 49.34 -85.01
CA GLU A 27 -37.49 50.21 -83.87
C GLU A 27 -36.15 50.89 -83.59
N GLN A 28 -36.14 52.23 -83.59
CA GLN A 28 -35.01 52.98 -83.07
C GLN A 28 -34.78 52.50 -81.65
N VAL A 29 -33.79 51.63 -81.46
CA VAL A 29 -33.19 51.41 -80.16
C VAL A 29 -32.62 52.77 -79.76
N SER A 30 -33.35 53.51 -78.94
CA SER A 30 -32.83 54.68 -78.27
C SER A 30 -31.79 54.17 -77.28
N ALA A 31 -30.53 54.10 -77.71
CA ALA A 31 -29.43 53.77 -76.84
C ALA A 31 -29.38 54.81 -75.71
N GLN A 32 -29.69 54.40 -74.48
CA GLN A 32 -29.49 55.23 -73.30
C GLN A 32 -27.99 55.51 -73.18
N ILE A 33 -27.59 56.78 -73.08
CA ILE A 33 -26.19 57.13 -72.88
C ILE A 33 -25.78 56.66 -71.48
N ARG A 34 -24.70 55.88 -71.41
CA ARG A 34 -24.14 55.39 -70.15
C ARG A 34 -22.72 55.90 -70.00
N TYR A 35 -22.47 56.63 -68.91
CA TYR A 35 -21.13 56.98 -68.47
C TYR A 35 -20.75 56.15 -67.24
N SER A 36 -19.46 56.05 -66.98
CA SER A 36 -18.92 55.43 -65.78
C SER A 36 -17.91 56.37 -65.12
N ILE A 37 -18.01 56.56 -63.81
CA ILE A 37 -17.06 57.36 -63.05
C ILE A 37 -16.74 56.65 -61.72
N PRO A 38 -15.46 56.61 -61.28
CA PRO A 38 -15.14 56.14 -59.95
C PRO A 38 -15.71 57.07 -58.88
N GLU A 39 -16.01 56.49 -57.73
CA GLU A 39 -16.32 57.25 -56.51
C GLU A 39 -15.09 57.98 -55.96
N GLU A 40 -15.27 58.77 -54.90
CA GLU A 40 -14.21 59.53 -54.22
C GLU A 40 -13.40 60.46 -55.16
N VAL A 41 -14.02 60.84 -56.28
CA VAL A 41 -13.49 61.81 -57.23
C VAL A 41 -13.73 63.23 -56.73
N LYS A 42 -12.76 64.12 -57.02
CA LYS A 42 -12.85 65.53 -56.62
C LYS A 42 -14.03 66.23 -57.29
N GLU A 43 -14.66 67.15 -56.56
CA GLU A 43 -15.63 68.08 -57.12
C GLU A 43 -15.05 68.79 -58.37
N GLY A 44 -15.85 68.89 -59.43
CA GLY A 44 -15.46 69.43 -60.73
C GLY A 44 -14.80 68.42 -61.67
N SER A 45 -14.73 67.13 -61.30
CA SER A 45 -14.26 66.06 -62.20
C SER A 45 -15.21 65.88 -63.38
N VAL A 46 -14.65 65.65 -64.57
CA VAL A 46 -15.41 65.46 -65.82
C VAL A 46 -15.94 64.03 -65.91
N VAL A 47 -17.25 63.89 -66.08
CA VAL A 47 -17.91 62.59 -66.31
C VAL A 47 -17.93 62.26 -67.82
N GLY A 48 -18.36 63.21 -68.65
CA GLY A 48 -18.53 63.00 -70.09
C GLY A 48 -19.14 64.20 -70.80
N ASN A 49 -19.02 64.24 -72.14
CA ASN A 49 -19.60 65.32 -72.95
C ASN A 49 -20.97 64.91 -73.50
N VAL A 50 -22.00 65.18 -72.70
CA VAL A 50 -23.38 64.80 -73.02
C VAL A 50 -23.88 65.48 -74.29
N ALA A 51 -23.57 66.77 -74.48
CA ALA A 51 -24.05 67.49 -75.67
C ALA A 51 -23.48 66.89 -76.96
N LYS A 52 -22.20 66.52 -76.95
CA LYS A 52 -21.55 65.87 -78.10
C LYS A 52 -22.18 64.51 -78.38
N ASP A 53 -22.40 63.71 -77.34
CA ASP A 53 -22.91 62.33 -77.49
C ASP A 53 -24.40 62.30 -77.87
N LEU A 54 -25.16 63.34 -77.52
CA LEU A 54 -26.53 63.59 -78.00
C LEU A 54 -26.61 64.27 -79.38
N GLY A 55 -25.47 64.63 -79.99
CA GLY A 55 -25.42 65.32 -81.28
C GLY A 55 -25.92 66.78 -81.25
N LEU A 56 -25.92 67.42 -80.08
CA LEU A 56 -26.37 68.80 -79.89
C LEU A 56 -25.22 69.79 -80.15
N ALA A 57 -25.49 70.83 -80.95
CA ALA A 57 -24.51 71.88 -81.22
C ALA A 57 -24.30 72.77 -79.99
N VAL A 58 -23.04 72.90 -79.54
CA VAL A 58 -22.66 73.66 -78.33
C VAL A 58 -23.20 75.09 -78.33
N SER A 59 -23.22 75.75 -79.49
CA SER A 59 -23.75 77.11 -79.66
C SER A 59 -25.23 77.26 -79.32
N THR A 60 -26.01 76.17 -79.34
CA THR A 60 -27.46 76.18 -79.10
C THR A 60 -27.84 75.81 -77.67
N LEU A 61 -26.91 75.34 -76.84
CA LEU A 61 -27.22 74.76 -75.52
C LEU A 61 -27.75 75.78 -74.51
N VAL A 62 -27.18 77.00 -74.50
CA VAL A 62 -27.59 78.08 -73.59
C VAL A 62 -28.99 78.59 -73.96
N GLU A 63 -29.22 78.86 -75.24
CA GLU A 63 -30.53 79.31 -75.76
C GLU A 63 -31.62 78.25 -75.54
N ARG A 64 -31.27 76.96 -75.70
CA ARG A 64 -32.16 75.82 -75.49
C ARG A 64 -32.22 75.34 -74.03
N ARG A 65 -31.70 76.11 -73.07
CA ARG A 65 -31.76 75.84 -71.61
C ARG A 65 -31.40 74.40 -71.22
N PHE A 66 -30.27 73.90 -71.73
CA PHE A 66 -29.78 72.56 -71.44
C PHE A 66 -29.53 72.37 -69.94
N ARG A 67 -30.29 71.49 -69.27
CA ARG A 67 -30.20 71.31 -67.81
C ARG A 67 -30.59 69.91 -67.35
N ILE A 68 -30.06 69.52 -66.19
CA ILE A 68 -30.50 68.33 -65.45
C ILE A 68 -31.77 68.69 -64.68
N VAL A 69 -32.76 67.80 -64.71
CA VAL A 69 -33.98 67.89 -63.91
C VAL A 69 -33.88 66.87 -62.80
N SER A 70 -33.31 67.27 -61.66
CA SER A 70 -33.34 66.47 -60.43
C SER A 70 -34.53 66.86 -59.56
N GLY A 71 -35.15 65.87 -58.92
CA GLY A 71 -36.27 66.07 -57.98
C GLY A 71 -35.84 66.41 -56.56
N SER A 72 -34.55 66.25 -56.24
CA SER A 72 -33.95 66.53 -54.93
C SER A 72 -33.03 67.76 -54.99
N ASN A 73 -32.91 68.50 -53.88
CA ASN A 73 -32.01 69.65 -53.75
C ASN A 73 -30.52 69.28 -53.61
N ASP A 74 -30.19 67.99 -53.61
CA ASP A 74 -28.83 67.47 -53.42
C ASP A 74 -28.36 66.79 -54.72
N ALA A 75 -28.04 67.61 -55.72
CA ALA A 75 -27.67 67.12 -57.05
C ALA A 75 -26.19 66.70 -57.06
N LEU A 76 -25.92 65.40 -57.20
CA LEU A 76 -24.56 64.83 -57.29
C LEU A 76 -23.77 65.31 -58.52
N PHE A 77 -24.48 65.66 -59.60
CA PHE A 77 -23.91 66.05 -60.89
C PHE A 77 -24.42 67.41 -61.37
N GLN A 78 -23.56 68.15 -62.08
CA GLN A 78 -23.89 69.43 -62.70
C GLN A 78 -23.50 69.42 -64.18
N ILE A 79 -24.36 69.98 -65.04
CA ILE A 79 -24.07 70.13 -66.47
C ILE A 79 -23.72 71.58 -66.80
N ASN A 80 -22.60 71.78 -67.50
CA ASN A 80 -22.19 73.11 -67.92
C ASN A 80 -22.83 73.46 -69.27
N GLN A 81 -23.65 74.51 -69.27
CA GLN A 81 -24.43 74.94 -70.44
C GLN A 81 -23.57 75.50 -71.57
N ASN A 82 -22.35 75.94 -71.28
CA ASN A 82 -21.48 76.57 -72.27
C ASN A 82 -20.70 75.54 -73.11
N ASN A 83 -20.50 74.33 -72.59
CA ASN A 83 -19.69 73.30 -73.27
C ASN A 83 -20.36 71.92 -73.33
N GLY A 84 -21.50 71.74 -72.64
CA GLY A 84 -22.29 70.51 -72.65
C GLY A 84 -21.69 69.34 -71.87
N VAL A 85 -20.68 69.61 -71.03
CA VAL A 85 -19.96 68.61 -70.24
C VAL A 85 -20.63 68.42 -68.87
N LEU A 86 -20.75 67.16 -68.46
CA LEU A 86 -21.23 66.75 -67.14
C LEU A 86 -20.05 66.69 -66.17
N TYR A 87 -20.21 67.33 -65.01
CA TYR A 87 -19.23 67.41 -63.93
C TYR A 87 -19.80 66.87 -62.63
N VAL A 88 -18.92 66.36 -61.77
CA VAL A 88 -19.23 66.02 -60.37
C VAL A 88 -19.43 67.31 -59.56
N HIS A 89 -20.52 67.43 -58.81
CA HIS A 89 -20.81 68.61 -57.99
C HIS A 89 -20.61 68.35 -56.48
N LYS A 90 -20.76 67.10 -56.04
CA LYS A 90 -20.56 66.70 -54.64
C LYS A 90 -19.74 65.42 -54.61
N ASN A 91 -19.00 65.19 -53.53
CA ASN A 91 -18.35 63.90 -53.31
C ASN A 91 -19.38 62.77 -53.41
N ILE A 92 -18.98 61.71 -54.10
CA ILE A 92 -19.79 60.53 -54.35
C ILE A 92 -19.16 59.43 -53.51
N ASP A 93 -19.88 59.00 -52.49
CA ASP A 93 -19.61 57.82 -51.67
C ASP A 93 -20.62 56.75 -52.13
N ARG A 94 -20.11 55.67 -52.74
CA ARG A 94 -20.97 54.63 -53.32
C ARG A 94 -21.66 53.84 -52.22
N GLU A 95 -21.02 53.61 -51.08
CA GLU A 95 -21.56 52.84 -49.95
C GLU A 95 -22.72 53.56 -49.27
N GLU A 96 -22.72 54.90 -49.25
CA GLU A 96 -23.86 55.70 -48.77
C GLU A 96 -25.03 55.70 -49.77
N LEU A 97 -24.73 55.69 -51.07
CA LEU A 97 -25.73 55.81 -52.14
C LEU A 97 -26.39 54.49 -52.53
N CYS A 98 -25.64 53.39 -52.44
CA CYS A 98 -26.00 52.07 -52.92
C CYS A 98 -25.68 51.05 -51.81
N ASP A 99 -26.70 50.34 -51.30
CA ASP A 99 -26.61 49.36 -50.18
C ASP A 99 -25.81 48.07 -50.55
N GLY A 100 -24.68 48.18 -51.24
CA GLY A 100 -23.76 47.08 -51.54
C GLY A 100 -24.29 46.00 -52.50
N THR A 101 -25.46 46.20 -53.12
CA THR A 101 -26.11 45.19 -53.98
C THR A 101 -26.04 45.56 -55.46
N GLY A 102 -25.05 45.00 -56.16
CA GLY A 102 -24.98 45.04 -57.62
C GLY A 102 -24.42 46.33 -58.21
N VAL A 103 -24.97 46.75 -59.36
CA VAL A 103 -24.47 47.89 -60.14
C VAL A 103 -25.09 49.19 -59.62
N CYS A 104 -24.25 50.13 -59.18
CA CYS A 104 -24.70 51.44 -58.69
C CYS A 104 -24.94 52.39 -59.88
N LEU A 105 -26.22 52.58 -60.25
CA LEU A 105 -26.64 53.40 -61.39
C LEU A 105 -27.43 54.63 -60.92
N ILE A 106 -26.97 55.81 -61.32
CA ILE A 106 -27.66 57.08 -61.12
C ILE A 106 -28.29 57.53 -62.44
N ASP A 107 -29.61 57.47 -62.52
CA ASP A 107 -30.35 57.91 -63.71
C ASP A 107 -30.59 59.42 -63.69
N LEU A 108 -30.00 60.12 -64.66
CA LEU A 108 -30.15 61.55 -64.88
C LEU A 108 -31.15 61.84 -66.00
N LYS A 109 -32.09 62.75 -65.73
CA LYS A 109 -33.03 63.26 -66.71
C LYS A 109 -32.57 64.63 -67.20
N ILE A 110 -32.17 64.72 -68.46
CA ILE A 110 -31.67 65.94 -69.08
C ILE A 110 -32.74 66.49 -70.01
N VAL A 111 -33.03 67.78 -69.89
CA VAL A 111 -34.06 68.47 -70.66
C VAL A 111 -33.43 69.56 -71.51
N VAL A 112 -33.81 69.57 -72.78
CA VAL A 112 -33.51 70.64 -73.75
C VAL A 112 -34.84 71.26 -74.15
N GLU A 113 -34.95 72.58 -74.09
CA GLU A 113 -36.17 73.33 -74.43
C GLU A 113 -36.11 73.83 -75.89
N THR A 114 -37.26 73.96 -76.55
CA THR A 114 -37.43 74.51 -77.92
C THR A 114 -36.62 73.82 -79.05
N PRO A 115 -37.08 72.70 -79.64
CA PRO A 115 -38.20 71.86 -79.20
C PRO A 115 -37.88 71.15 -77.88
N LEU A 116 -38.93 70.82 -77.13
CA LEU A 116 -38.79 70.10 -75.86
C LEU A 116 -38.35 68.65 -76.12
N GLU A 117 -37.14 68.32 -75.68
CA GLU A 117 -36.57 66.99 -75.74
C GLU A 117 -36.14 66.54 -74.34
N VAL A 118 -36.34 65.25 -74.05
CA VAL A 118 -35.97 64.63 -72.79
C VAL A 118 -35.02 63.48 -73.10
N HIS A 119 -33.82 63.55 -72.54
CA HIS A 119 -32.77 62.57 -72.70
C HIS A 119 -32.48 61.91 -71.36
N TYR A 120 -32.41 60.58 -71.35
CA TYR A 120 -32.08 59.79 -70.16
C TYR A 120 -30.61 59.38 -70.24
N VAL A 121 -29.84 59.70 -69.20
CA VAL A 121 -28.41 59.39 -69.11
C VAL A 121 -28.17 58.63 -67.81
N ALA A 122 -27.64 57.42 -67.90
CA ALA A 122 -27.23 56.67 -66.71
C ALA A 122 -25.76 56.95 -66.41
N VAL A 123 -25.44 57.24 -65.15
CA VAL A 123 -24.06 57.29 -64.66
C VAL A 123 -23.84 56.12 -63.72
N GLU A 124 -22.96 55.21 -64.11
CA GLU A 124 -22.49 54.11 -63.30
C GLU A 124 -21.37 54.58 -62.38
N ILE A 125 -21.58 54.42 -61.07
CA ILE A 125 -20.55 54.66 -60.07
C ILE A 125 -19.74 53.38 -59.91
N THR A 126 -18.46 53.43 -60.28
CA THR A 126 -17.56 52.29 -60.12
C THR A 126 -16.89 52.34 -58.76
N ASP A 127 -16.89 51.20 -58.08
CA ASP A 127 -16.32 50.99 -56.76
C ASP A 127 -14.79 51.25 -56.70
N VAL A 128 -14.34 51.93 -55.66
CA VAL A 128 -12.92 52.16 -55.34
C VAL A 128 -12.62 51.52 -53.98
N ASN A 129 -11.46 50.86 -53.83
CA ASN A 129 -11.07 50.24 -52.56
C ASN A 129 -10.71 51.28 -51.48
N ASP A 130 -11.71 51.86 -50.84
CA ASP A 130 -11.58 52.90 -49.83
C ASP A 130 -12.13 52.51 -48.46
N ASN A 131 -12.77 51.34 -48.33
CA ASN A 131 -13.11 50.73 -47.05
C ASN A 131 -12.10 49.64 -46.66
N SER A 132 -12.31 48.95 -45.54
CA SER A 132 -11.42 47.87 -45.12
C SER A 132 -12.24 46.78 -44.48
N PRO A 133 -11.84 45.50 -44.63
CA PRO A 133 -12.51 44.42 -43.94
C PRO A 133 -12.53 44.67 -42.43
N ASN A 134 -13.70 44.62 -41.80
CA ASN A 134 -13.85 44.81 -40.37
C ASN A 134 -14.62 43.66 -39.72
N PHE A 135 -14.19 43.25 -38.53
CA PHE A 135 -14.89 42.25 -37.74
C PHE A 135 -15.86 42.93 -36.78
N PRO A 136 -17.03 42.32 -36.50
CA PRO A 136 -17.97 42.85 -35.51
C PRO A 136 -17.37 43.01 -34.10
N GLU A 137 -16.42 42.13 -33.75
CA GLU A 137 -15.72 42.11 -32.47
C GLU A 137 -14.21 42.10 -32.69
N LYS A 138 -13.45 42.57 -31.70
CA LYS A 138 -11.96 42.57 -31.74
C LYS A 138 -11.34 41.29 -31.20
N GLU A 139 -12.09 40.53 -30.41
CA GLU A 139 -11.67 39.25 -29.85
C GLU A 139 -12.83 38.26 -29.90
N GLN A 140 -12.53 36.99 -30.21
CA GLN A 140 -13.47 35.87 -30.13
C GLN A 140 -12.85 34.77 -29.27
N LYS A 141 -13.59 34.31 -28.26
CA LYS A 141 -13.14 33.26 -27.33
C LYS A 141 -13.82 31.93 -27.65
N PHE A 142 -13.03 30.86 -27.68
CA PHE A 142 -13.50 29.48 -27.71
C PHE A 142 -13.06 28.72 -26.47
N GLU A 143 -13.92 27.81 -26.03
CA GLU A 143 -13.64 26.83 -24.99
C GLU A 143 -13.76 25.45 -25.65
N ILE A 144 -12.63 24.76 -25.82
CA ILE A 144 -12.54 23.52 -26.60
C ILE A 144 -11.97 22.44 -25.69
N ALA A 145 -12.70 21.33 -25.51
CA ALA A 145 -12.19 20.21 -24.72
C ALA A 145 -11.01 19.52 -25.40
N GLU A 146 -10.02 19.08 -24.65
CA GLU A 146 -8.80 18.50 -25.24
C GLU A 146 -9.03 17.17 -25.97
N HIS A 147 -10.04 16.40 -25.54
CA HIS A 147 -10.49 15.19 -26.22
C HIS A 147 -11.24 15.46 -27.54
N THR A 148 -11.36 16.74 -27.97
CA THR A 148 -12.00 17.09 -29.24
C THR A 148 -11.22 16.48 -30.41
N PRO A 149 -11.88 15.70 -31.30
CA PRO A 149 -11.18 15.03 -32.39
C PRO A 149 -10.71 16.03 -33.47
N PRO A 150 -9.51 15.79 -34.06
CA PRO A 150 -9.09 16.51 -35.27
C PRO A 150 -10.12 16.39 -36.40
N GLY A 151 -10.29 17.47 -37.15
CA GLY A 151 -11.30 17.67 -38.19
C GLY A 151 -12.54 18.43 -37.72
N THR A 152 -12.69 18.64 -36.40
CA THR A 152 -13.78 19.47 -35.84
C THR A 152 -13.66 20.92 -36.28
N ARG A 153 -14.79 21.55 -36.57
CA ARG A 153 -14.87 22.90 -37.15
C ARG A 153 -15.59 23.86 -36.21
N PHE A 154 -15.05 25.05 -36.03
CA PHE A 154 -15.61 26.12 -35.22
C PHE A 154 -15.83 27.36 -36.09
N GLN A 155 -17.05 27.89 -36.11
CA GLN A 155 -17.38 29.05 -36.94
C GLN A 155 -16.77 30.32 -36.34
N LEU A 156 -15.99 31.04 -37.14
CA LEU A 156 -15.43 32.34 -36.78
C LEU A 156 -16.36 33.46 -37.25
N HIS A 157 -16.26 34.64 -36.63
CA HIS A 157 -16.92 35.84 -37.14
C HIS A 157 -16.40 36.17 -38.54
N ALA A 158 -17.30 36.37 -39.50
CA ALA A 158 -16.94 36.84 -40.83
C ALA A 158 -16.64 38.34 -40.77
N ALA A 159 -15.54 38.75 -41.39
CA ALA A 159 -15.29 40.17 -41.68
C ALA A 159 -16.32 40.68 -42.69
N ARG A 160 -16.72 41.93 -42.53
CA ARG A 160 -17.58 42.65 -43.47
C ARG A 160 -16.79 43.77 -44.11
N ASP A 161 -16.94 43.92 -45.41
CA ASP A 161 -16.35 44.99 -46.19
C ASP A 161 -17.46 45.63 -47.02
N PRO A 162 -17.74 46.93 -46.84
CA PRO A 162 -18.73 47.66 -47.63
C PRO A 162 -18.46 47.67 -49.14
N ASP A 163 -17.21 47.51 -49.55
CA ASP A 163 -16.81 47.50 -50.95
C ASP A 163 -17.36 46.25 -51.68
N VAL A 164 -17.52 46.32 -53.00
CA VAL A 164 -18.11 45.24 -53.80
C VAL A 164 -17.10 44.54 -54.72
N GLY A 165 -17.43 43.31 -55.11
CA GLY A 165 -16.64 42.56 -56.09
C GLY A 165 -15.26 42.20 -55.56
N MET A 166 -14.19 42.64 -56.24
CA MET A 166 -12.81 42.31 -55.88
C MET A 166 -12.30 43.15 -54.70
N ASN A 167 -12.88 44.33 -54.46
CA ASN A 167 -12.47 45.19 -53.34
C ASN A 167 -13.11 44.74 -52.02
N SER A 168 -14.11 43.86 -52.07
CA SER A 168 -14.64 43.20 -50.88
C SER A 168 -13.70 42.11 -50.33
N VAL A 169 -14.11 41.46 -49.24
CA VAL A 169 -13.32 40.42 -48.56
C VAL A 169 -12.87 39.31 -49.52
N HIS A 170 -11.55 39.20 -49.71
CA HIS A 170 -10.97 38.26 -50.65
C HIS A 170 -10.47 36.97 -49.98
N THR A 171 -9.65 37.07 -48.94
CA THR A 171 -8.97 35.93 -48.31
C THR A 171 -8.91 36.08 -46.79
N TYR A 172 -9.03 34.96 -46.08
CA TYR A 172 -8.70 34.89 -44.65
C TYR A 172 -7.37 34.16 -44.45
N LYS A 173 -6.56 34.66 -43.52
CA LYS A 173 -5.31 34.03 -43.07
C LYS A 173 -5.28 33.96 -41.55
N ILE A 174 -4.72 32.90 -41.01
CA ILE A 174 -4.50 32.75 -39.57
C ILE A 174 -3.00 32.66 -39.29
N THR A 175 -2.57 33.10 -38.11
CA THR A 175 -1.18 32.93 -37.64
C THR A 175 -0.74 31.48 -37.79
N SER A 176 0.46 31.27 -38.32
CA SER A 176 1.07 29.93 -38.43
C SER A 176 1.13 29.27 -37.06
N ASN A 177 0.58 28.07 -36.95
CA ASN A 177 0.52 27.28 -35.73
C ASN A 177 0.37 25.78 -36.07
N ASP A 178 0.55 24.91 -35.08
CA ASP A 178 0.56 23.45 -35.29
C ASP A 178 -0.82 22.78 -35.17
N HIS A 179 -1.77 23.42 -34.48
CA HIS A 179 -3.02 22.79 -34.05
C HIS A 179 -4.23 23.18 -34.89
N PHE A 180 -4.23 24.34 -35.52
CA PHE A 180 -5.39 24.93 -36.17
C PHE A 180 -5.09 25.41 -37.59
N GLU A 181 -6.03 25.17 -38.48
CA GLU A 181 -6.05 25.71 -39.84
C GLU A 181 -7.35 26.46 -40.10
N ILE A 182 -7.38 27.22 -41.20
CA ILE A 182 -8.56 27.96 -41.63
C ILE A 182 -9.18 27.31 -42.86
N ASP A 183 -10.46 27.00 -42.79
CA ASP A 183 -11.28 26.54 -43.92
C ASP A 183 -12.33 27.62 -44.22
N VAL A 184 -12.43 28.09 -45.46
CA VAL A 184 -13.37 29.14 -45.84
C VAL A 184 -14.44 28.55 -46.73
N ARG A 185 -15.68 28.57 -46.26
CA ARG A 185 -16.83 28.18 -47.09
C ARG A 185 -17.35 29.41 -47.82
N GLN A 186 -17.45 29.29 -49.14
CA GLN A 186 -18.03 30.32 -49.99
C GLN A 186 -19.53 30.03 -50.20
N SER A 187 -20.37 30.97 -49.78
CA SER A 187 -21.75 31.11 -50.24
C SER A 187 -21.78 32.12 -51.39
N ASP A 188 -22.89 32.18 -52.15
CA ASP A 188 -23.02 33.07 -53.31
C ASP A 188 -22.80 34.57 -52.97
N GLU A 189 -22.99 34.95 -51.70
CA GLU A 189 -22.87 36.34 -51.21
C GLU A 189 -21.83 36.53 -50.09
N ASP A 190 -21.42 35.48 -49.39
CA ASP A 190 -20.58 35.57 -48.18
C ASP A 190 -19.46 34.52 -48.12
N LYS A 191 -18.28 34.93 -47.63
CA LYS A 191 -17.20 34.01 -47.26
C LYS A 191 -17.18 33.80 -45.76
N ILE A 192 -17.47 32.58 -45.31
CA ILE A 192 -17.57 32.25 -43.89
C ILE A 192 -16.32 31.47 -43.45
N PRO A 193 -15.49 32.04 -42.56
CA PRO A 193 -14.31 31.38 -42.02
C PRO A 193 -14.67 30.35 -40.93
N PHE A 194 -14.06 29.16 -41.01
CA PHE A 194 -14.11 28.11 -40.00
C PHE A 194 -12.69 27.78 -39.51
N LEU A 195 -12.50 27.81 -38.20
CA LEU A 195 -11.32 27.26 -37.55
C LEU A 195 -11.43 25.72 -37.54
N VAL A 196 -10.44 25.02 -38.05
CA VAL A 196 -10.42 23.56 -38.09
C VAL A 196 -9.28 23.04 -37.23
N LEU A 197 -9.60 22.12 -36.33
CA LEU A 197 -8.59 21.47 -35.49
C LEU A 197 -7.84 20.41 -36.31
N LYS A 198 -6.54 20.56 -36.50
CA LYS A 198 -5.67 19.66 -37.26
C LYS A 198 -4.96 18.63 -36.39
N LYS A 199 -4.54 19.03 -35.19
CA LYS A 199 -3.82 18.19 -34.23
C LYS A 199 -4.56 18.24 -32.89
N SER A 200 -4.62 17.11 -32.19
CA SER A 200 -5.21 17.02 -30.85
C SER A 200 -4.67 18.10 -29.93
N LEU A 201 -5.52 18.58 -29.03
CA LEU A 201 -5.14 19.50 -27.97
C LEU A 201 -4.74 18.68 -26.74
N ASP A 202 -3.94 19.28 -25.88
CA ASP A 202 -3.43 18.71 -24.64
C ASP A 202 -3.29 19.91 -23.68
N ARG A 203 -4.14 19.96 -22.66
CA ARG A 203 -4.20 21.09 -21.72
C ARG A 203 -2.97 21.09 -20.82
N GLU A 204 -2.48 19.93 -20.42
CA GLU A 204 -1.29 19.73 -19.59
C GLU A 204 -0.03 20.25 -20.32
N GLN A 205 -0.02 20.19 -21.66
CA GLN A 205 1.00 20.83 -22.48
C GLN A 205 0.76 22.33 -22.68
N GLN A 206 -0.46 22.73 -23.07
CA GLN A 206 -0.79 24.13 -23.37
C GLN A 206 -2.26 24.47 -23.10
N VAL A 207 -2.51 25.16 -21.98
CA VAL A 207 -3.86 25.57 -21.53
C VAL A 207 -4.54 26.60 -22.45
N LYS A 208 -3.77 27.44 -23.16
CA LYS A 208 -4.31 28.55 -23.96
C LYS A 208 -3.56 28.77 -25.27
N HIS A 209 -4.30 28.91 -26.37
CA HIS A 209 -3.79 29.36 -27.66
C HIS A 209 -4.32 30.75 -28.00
N THR A 210 -3.45 31.62 -28.51
CA THR A 210 -3.82 32.94 -29.01
C THR A 210 -3.45 33.02 -30.49
N LEU A 211 -4.44 33.16 -31.35
CA LEU A 211 -4.28 33.22 -32.81
C LEU A 211 -4.75 34.58 -33.32
N LEU A 212 -4.16 35.05 -34.42
CA LEU A 212 -4.61 36.26 -35.11
C LEU A 212 -5.23 35.86 -36.45
N LEU A 213 -6.53 36.12 -36.60
CA LEU A 213 -7.22 36.00 -37.88
C LEU A 213 -7.09 37.32 -38.61
N THR A 214 -6.66 37.28 -39.87
CA THR A 214 -6.51 38.43 -40.76
C THR A 214 -7.40 38.24 -41.98
N SER A 215 -8.32 39.16 -42.23
CA SER A 215 -9.06 39.29 -43.49
C SER A 215 -8.33 40.25 -44.42
N ILE A 216 -8.28 39.90 -45.70
CA ILE A 216 -7.58 40.65 -46.75
C ILE A 216 -8.58 40.86 -47.89
N ASP A 217 -8.75 42.10 -48.33
CA ASP A 217 -9.48 42.42 -49.56
C ASP A 217 -8.69 42.03 -50.82
N GLY A 218 -9.31 42.18 -51.99
CA GLY A 218 -8.65 41.93 -53.29
C GLY A 218 -8.25 43.20 -54.03
N GLY A 219 -8.46 44.38 -53.41
CA GLY A 219 -8.19 45.67 -54.02
C GLY A 219 -6.69 46.01 -54.13
N ASN A 220 -6.38 47.13 -54.78
CA ASN A 220 -5.01 47.62 -54.95
C ASN A 220 -4.93 49.12 -54.62
N PRO A 221 -4.31 49.52 -53.49
CA PRO A 221 -3.59 48.70 -52.51
C PRO A 221 -4.54 47.80 -51.71
N GLN A 222 -4.01 46.69 -51.19
CA GLN A 222 -4.76 45.79 -50.32
C GLN A 222 -4.92 46.37 -48.92
N ARG A 223 -6.07 46.16 -48.31
CA ARG A 223 -6.39 46.55 -46.93
C ARG A 223 -6.81 45.33 -46.10
N LEU A 224 -6.66 45.47 -44.79
CA LEU A 224 -6.64 44.33 -43.86
C LEU A 224 -7.54 44.59 -42.65
N GLY A 225 -8.27 43.55 -42.23
CA GLY A 225 -8.96 43.48 -40.94
C GLY A 225 -8.32 42.43 -40.04
N THR A 226 -8.38 42.63 -38.72
CA THR A 226 -7.82 41.67 -37.76
C THR A 226 -8.79 41.31 -36.63
N LEU A 227 -8.75 40.06 -36.19
CA LEU A 227 -9.53 39.51 -35.09
C LEU A 227 -8.62 38.62 -34.22
N ASN A 228 -8.57 38.89 -32.92
CA ASN A 228 -7.87 38.02 -31.96
C ASN A 228 -8.76 36.82 -31.62
N VAL A 229 -8.23 35.61 -31.76
CA VAL A 229 -8.94 34.37 -31.41
C VAL A 229 -8.24 33.73 -30.22
N THR A 230 -8.92 33.70 -29.08
CA THR A 230 -8.44 33.07 -27.86
C THR A 230 -9.11 31.71 -27.71
N ILE A 231 -8.33 30.64 -27.69
CA ILE A 231 -8.83 29.29 -27.39
C ILE A 231 -8.33 28.89 -26.01
N VAL A 232 -9.28 28.60 -25.12
CA VAL A 232 -9.02 27.99 -23.81
C VAL A 232 -9.31 26.50 -23.94
N VAL A 233 -8.32 25.69 -23.62
CA VAL A 233 -8.46 24.23 -23.63
C VAL A 233 -9.16 23.82 -22.35
N LEU A 234 -10.28 23.10 -22.47
CA LEU A 234 -11.02 22.57 -21.33
C LEU A 234 -10.47 21.18 -20.96
N ASP A 235 -10.28 21.01 -19.67
CA ASP A 235 -9.82 19.78 -19.02
C ASP A 235 -10.78 18.61 -19.22
N SER A 236 -10.22 17.43 -19.41
CA SER A 236 -10.88 16.14 -19.51
C SER A 236 -10.10 15.16 -18.64
N ASN A 237 -10.80 14.25 -17.95
CA ASN A 237 -10.16 13.26 -17.08
C ASN A 237 -9.44 12.17 -17.91
N ASP A 238 -8.27 12.47 -18.44
CA ASP A 238 -7.49 11.59 -19.30
C ASP A 238 -6.13 11.18 -18.69
N ASN A 239 -5.72 11.85 -17.60
CA ASN A 239 -4.64 11.40 -16.76
C ASN A 239 -5.21 10.67 -15.54
N ARG A 240 -4.47 9.66 -15.08
CA ARG A 240 -4.77 8.96 -13.83
C ARG A 240 -3.77 9.41 -12.79
N PRO A 241 -4.11 9.31 -11.48
CA PRO A 241 -3.15 9.64 -10.44
C PRO A 241 -1.90 8.78 -10.56
N VAL A 242 -0.74 9.34 -10.21
CA VAL A 242 0.55 8.64 -10.24
C VAL A 242 1.21 8.74 -8.87
N PHE A 243 1.49 7.58 -8.26
CA PHE A 243 2.22 7.51 -7.00
C PHE A 243 3.70 7.92 -7.18
N SER A 244 4.30 8.49 -6.14
CA SER A 244 5.73 8.83 -6.16
C SER A 244 6.66 7.61 -6.20
N GLN A 245 6.17 6.43 -5.77
CA GLN A 245 6.88 5.16 -5.80
C GLN A 245 5.89 4.00 -6.06
N ASP A 246 6.31 3.00 -6.82
CA ASP A 246 5.53 1.76 -7.01
C ASP A 246 5.49 0.92 -5.73
N THR A 247 6.53 1.01 -4.90
CA THR A 247 6.64 0.27 -3.64
C THR A 247 7.30 1.09 -2.54
N TYR A 248 6.56 1.33 -1.46
CA TYR A 248 7.06 1.98 -0.24
C TYR A 248 7.50 0.92 0.77
N ASN A 249 8.70 1.07 1.31
CA ASN A 249 9.22 0.18 2.36
C ASN A 249 9.43 0.97 3.64
N VAL A 250 8.83 0.51 4.73
CA VAL A 250 8.91 1.16 6.03
C VAL A 250 9.14 0.12 7.12
N ARG A 251 9.80 0.53 8.20
CA ARG A 251 9.99 -0.31 9.38
C ARG A 251 9.38 0.39 10.58
N ILE A 252 8.60 -0.34 11.35
CA ILE A 252 8.04 0.13 12.62
C ILE A 252 8.38 -0.86 13.70
N GLN A 253 8.54 -0.38 14.92
CA GLN A 253 8.63 -1.26 16.08
C GLN A 253 7.25 -1.85 16.39
N GLU A 254 7.22 -3.06 16.92
CA GLU A 254 6.02 -3.56 17.58
C GLU A 254 5.68 -2.73 18.83
N ASN A 255 4.51 -2.96 19.42
CA ASN A 255 4.02 -2.20 20.58
C ASN A 255 3.94 -0.68 20.36
N VAL A 256 4.01 -0.23 19.10
CA VAL A 256 3.86 1.17 18.73
C VAL A 256 2.45 1.66 19.07
N GLY A 257 2.37 2.85 19.69
CA GLY A 257 1.10 3.41 20.11
C GLY A 257 0.10 3.60 18.96
N VAL A 258 -1.16 3.26 19.21
CA VAL A 258 -2.28 3.53 18.30
C VAL A 258 -2.34 5.03 17.96
N GLY A 259 -2.54 5.34 16.68
CA GLY A 259 -2.54 6.68 16.11
C GLY A 259 -1.18 7.11 15.54
N THR A 260 -0.12 6.33 15.75
CA THR A 260 1.20 6.60 15.15
C THR A 260 1.11 6.55 13.62
N VAL A 261 1.66 7.59 12.96
CA VAL A 261 1.79 7.63 11.50
C VAL A 261 2.95 6.73 11.08
N VAL A 262 2.64 5.73 10.27
CA VAL A 262 3.61 4.77 9.73
C VAL A 262 4.34 5.40 8.53
N ILE A 263 3.56 5.84 7.54
CA ILE A 263 4.08 6.44 6.31
C ILE A 263 2.97 7.25 5.64
N ARG A 264 3.37 8.26 4.86
CA ARG A 264 2.48 8.99 3.96
C ARG A 264 2.72 8.55 2.52
N VAL A 265 1.71 7.99 1.87
CA VAL A 265 1.74 7.78 0.42
C VAL A 265 1.36 9.08 -0.28
N ASN A 266 1.92 9.32 -1.46
CA ASN A 266 1.61 10.52 -2.24
C ASN A 266 1.37 10.13 -3.69
N ALA A 267 0.26 10.61 -4.24
CA ALA A 267 -0.07 10.50 -5.66
C ALA A 267 -0.44 11.88 -6.20
N THR A 268 -0.03 12.15 -7.43
CA THR A 268 -0.29 13.42 -8.12
C THR A 268 -1.01 13.15 -9.42
N ASP A 269 -1.95 14.02 -9.75
CA ASP A 269 -2.71 13.99 -10.99
C ASP A 269 -2.60 15.38 -11.66
N PRO A 270 -2.18 15.46 -12.94
CA PRO A 270 -1.94 16.74 -13.61
C PRO A 270 -3.22 17.45 -14.09
N ASP A 271 -4.39 16.80 -14.03
CA ASP A 271 -5.67 17.35 -14.51
C ASP A 271 -6.15 18.56 -13.67
N GLU A 272 -7.34 19.11 -13.94
CA GLU A 272 -7.86 20.29 -13.26
C GLU A 272 -9.08 20.01 -12.36
N GLY A 273 -9.14 20.69 -11.21
CA GLY A 273 -10.30 20.66 -10.33
C GLY A 273 -10.57 19.25 -9.80
N SER A 274 -11.78 18.72 -10.00
CA SER A 274 -12.14 17.39 -9.52
C SER A 274 -11.36 16.26 -10.20
N ASN A 275 -10.88 16.48 -11.43
CA ASN A 275 -10.12 15.47 -12.17
C ASN A 275 -8.72 15.27 -11.57
N SER A 276 -8.16 16.29 -10.89
CA SER A 276 -6.90 16.11 -10.14
C SER A 276 -7.04 15.90 -8.63
N GLU A 277 -8.26 15.91 -8.10
CA GLU A 277 -8.50 15.64 -6.68
C GLU A 277 -8.36 14.13 -6.38
N VAL A 278 -7.24 13.75 -5.77
CA VAL A 278 -6.94 12.35 -5.44
C VAL A 278 -7.50 11.96 -4.08
N GLU A 279 -8.09 10.77 -4.02
CA GLU A 279 -8.49 10.09 -2.81
C GLU A 279 -7.84 8.71 -2.69
N PHE A 280 -7.42 8.38 -1.47
CA PHE A 280 -6.73 7.13 -1.17
C PHE A 280 -7.65 6.12 -0.51
N SER A 281 -7.47 4.84 -0.83
CA SER A 281 -8.19 3.73 -0.20
C SER A 281 -7.33 2.48 -0.12
N LEU A 282 -7.62 1.62 0.86
CA LEU A 282 -6.98 0.31 0.98
C LEU A 282 -7.62 -0.67 -0.02
N GLY A 283 -6.80 -1.45 -0.71
CA GLY A 283 -7.23 -2.43 -1.70
C GLY A 283 -8.22 -3.44 -1.11
N LYS A 284 -9.26 -3.79 -1.87
CA LYS A 284 -10.40 -4.62 -1.38
C LYS A 284 -10.05 -6.09 -1.11
N THR A 285 -8.88 -6.53 -1.55
CA THR A 285 -8.40 -7.92 -1.48
C THR A 285 -7.53 -8.19 -0.25
N LEU A 286 -7.35 -7.20 0.64
CA LEU A 286 -6.50 -7.34 1.81
C LEU A 286 -7.11 -8.27 2.86
N ARG A 287 -6.24 -8.91 3.65
CA ARG A 287 -6.65 -9.75 4.77
C ARG A 287 -7.34 -8.88 5.83
N ARG A 288 -8.38 -9.41 6.47
CA ARG A 288 -9.17 -8.70 7.50
C ARG A 288 -8.31 -8.04 8.58
N LYS A 289 -7.30 -8.77 9.07
CA LYS A 289 -6.34 -8.31 10.08
C LYS A 289 -5.65 -6.99 9.71
N VAL A 290 -5.41 -6.73 8.43
CA VAL A 290 -4.79 -5.48 7.97
C VAL A 290 -5.70 -4.27 8.26
N TYR A 291 -7.02 -4.40 8.09
CA TYR A 291 -8.00 -3.34 8.39
C TYR A 291 -8.23 -3.13 9.90
N ASP A 292 -7.89 -4.14 10.70
CA ASP A 292 -7.97 -4.08 12.15
C ASP A 292 -6.72 -3.35 12.72
N ILE A 293 -5.56 -3.50 12.07
CA ILE A 293 -4.28 -2.96 12.54
C ILE A 293 -3.91 -1.62 11.90
N PHE A 294 -4.23 -1.40 10.63
CA PHE A 294 -3.89 -0.17 9.92
C PHE A 294 -5.13 0.54 9.40
N GLU A 295 -5.08 1.86 9.43
CA GLU A 295 -6.04 2.74 8.77
C GLU A 295 -5.32 3.68 7.81
N LEU A 296 -6.04 4.12 6.78
CA LEU A 296 -5.54 5.04 5.77
C LEU A 296 -6.47 6.24 5.73
N ASP A 297 -5.90 7.42 5.92
CA ASP A 297 -6.63 8.67 5.73
C ASP A 297 -6.84 8.94 4.24
N ARG A 298 -8.11 9.09 3.85
CA ARG A 298 -8.55 9.20 2.44
C ARG A 298 -8.00 10.44 1.74
N LEU A 299 -7.70 11.52 2.46
CA LEU A 299 -7.33 12.81 1.85
C LEU A 299 -5.82 13.06 1.93
N THR A 300 -5.19 12.70 3.04
CA THR A 300 -3.77 12.98 3.29
C THR A 300 -2.85 11.86 2.83
N GLY A 301 -3.36 10.65 2.64
CA GLY A 301 -2.54 9.47 2.34
C GLY A 301 -1.73 8.96 3.55
N ASP A 302 -2.03 9.42 4.76
CA ASP A 302 -1.39 8.93 5.99
C ASP A 302 -1.89 7.53 6.33
N ILE A 303 -0.97 6.56 6.39
CA ILE A 303 -1.24 5.24 6.97
C ILE A 303 -0.89 5.31 8.46
N ARG A 304 -1.84 4.94 9.32
CA ARG A 304 -1.71 4.99 10.78
C ARG A 304 -1.98 3.63 11.40
N VAL A 305 -1.40 3.43 12.57
CA VAL A 305 -1.68 2.27 13.42
C VAL A 305 -3.03 2.47 14.11
N LYS A 306 -3.93 1.51 13.96
CA LYS A 306 -5.27 1.48 14.54
C LYS A 306 -5.43 0.39 15.61
N GLY A 307 -4.66 -0.69 15.51
CA GLY A 307 -4.68 -1.81 16.45
C GLY A 307 -3.28 -2.18 16.93
N GLU A 308 -3.19 -3.21 17.76
CA GLU A 308 -1.92 -3.70 18.28
C GLU A 308 -1.08 -4.34 17.16
N VAL A 309 0.21 -4.03 17.17
CA VAL A 309 1.21 -4.55 16.24
C VAL A 309 2.13 -5.43 17.06
N ASP A 310 2.14 -6.72 16.73
CA ASP A 310 2.85 -7.80 17.42
C ASP A 310 3.72 -8.52 16.37
N PHE A 311 5.02 -8.64 16.65
CA PHE A 311 6.00 -9.26 15.79
C PHE A 311 5.80 -10.78 15.69
N GLU A 312 5.56 -11.44 16.83
CA GLU A 312 5.35 -12.88 16.97
C GLU A 312 4.13 -13.35 16.17
N ASP A 313 3.13 -12.49 16.00
CA ASP A 313 1.96 -12.78 15.18
C ASP A 313 2.20 -12.49 13.69
N THR A 314 2.79 -11.33 13.31
CA THR A 314 3.09 -11.04 11.90
C THR A 314 4.26 -10.07 11.70
N GLU A 315 5.39 -10.62 11.22
CA GLU A 315 6.63 -9.87 10.93
C GLU A 315 6.52 -8.85 9.79
N VAL A 316 5.68 -9.11 8.77
CA VAL A 316 5.60 -8.27 7.56
C VAL A 316 4.15 -8.11 7.08
N TYR A 317 3.70 -6.86 7.01
CA TYR A 317 2.43 -6.48 6.39
C TYR A 317 2.67 -5.94 4.98
N LYS A 318 1.81 -6.37 4.04
CA LYS A 318 1.79 -5.90 2.66
C LYS A 318 0.41 -5.30 2.39
N LEU A 319 0.38 -4.00 2.17
CA LEU A 319 -0.83 -3.23 1.88
C LEU A 319 -0.77 -2.84 0.40
N ASP A 320 -1.83 -3.15 -0.34
CA ASP A 320 -2.03 -2.58 -1.67
C ASP A 320 -2.92 -1.34 -1.47
N VAL A 321 -2.43 -0.18 -1.88
CA VAL A 321 -3.09 1.12 -1.69
C VAL A 321 -3.51 1.64 -3.06
N GLN A 322 -4.77 2.02 -3.17
CA GLN A 322 -5.36 2.56 -4.38
C GLN A 322 -5.52 4.07 -4.26
N ALA A 323 -5.09 4.82 -5.27
CA ALA A 323 -5.43 6.21 -5.48
C ALA A 323 -6.48 6.31 -6.61
N SER A 324 -7.47 7.17 -6.43
CA SER A 324 -8.52 7.46 -7.40
C SER A 324 -8.68 8.96 -7.51
N ASP A 325 -8.78 9.49 -8.73
CA ASP A 325 -9.28 10.85 -8.92
C ASP A 325 -10.80 10.92 -8.60
N LYS A 326 -11.38 12.12 -8.69
CA LYS A 326 -12.84 12.35 -8.64
C LYS A 326 -13.44 12.64 -10.02
N GLY A 327 -12.75 12.25 -11.08
CA GLY A 327 -13.24 12.36 -12.44
C GLY A 327 -14.48 11.50 -12.71
N GLN A 328 -15.13 11.73 -13.85
CA GLN A 328 -16.30 10.97 -14.28
C GLN A 328 -16.13 10.47 -15.73
N PRO A 329 -15.80 9.18 -15.94
CA PRO A 329 -15.53 8.13 -14.94
C PRO A 329 -14.19 8.36 -14.21
N PRO A 330 -14.04 7.88 -12.97
CA PRO A 330 -12.79 8.06 -12.23
C PRO A 330 -11.69 7.13 -12.74
N LEU A 331 -10.45 7.59 -12.76
CA LEU A 331 -9.28 6.78 -13.07
C LEU A 331 -8.53 6.43 -11.79
N THR A 332 -8.02 5.19 -11.74
CA THR A 332 -7.40 4.64 -10.53
C THR A 332 -6.03 4.03 -10.81
N VAL A 333 -5.19 4.01 -9.79
CA VAL A 333 -3.87 3.37 -9.78
C VAL A 333 -3.63 2.69 -8.43
N GLU A 334 -2.78 1.67 -8.40
CA GLU A 334 -2.40 0.96 -7.18
C GLU A 334 -0.88 1.04 -6.94
N CYS A 335 -0.47 1.12 -5.68
CA CYS A 335 0.92 0.94 -5.24
C CYS A 335 0.99 -0.04 -4.06
N ARG A 336 2.19 -0.53 -3.74
CA ARG A 336 2.40 -1.45 -2.63
C ARG A 336 3.14 -0.80 -1.47
N VAL A 337 2.66 -0.98 -0.25
CA VAL A 337 3.34 -0.58 0.99
C VAL A 337 3.73 -1.84 1.76
N VAL A 338 5.03 -2.00 2.01
CA VAL A 338 5.61 -3.10 2.77
C VAL A 338 6.08 -2.57 4.11
N ILE A 339 5.39 -2.97 5.17
CA ILE A 339 5.67 -2.60 6.56
C ILE A 339 6.36 -3.79 7.21
N LYS A 340 7.62 -3.61 7.63
CA LYS A 340 8.37 -4.62 8.38
C LYS A 340 8.33 -4.27 9.86
N ILE A 341 7.94 -5.24 10.69
CA ILE A 341 7.92 -5.08 12.13
C ILE A 341 9.33 -5.37 12.67
N ILE A 342 9.78 -4.53 13.59
CA ILE A 342 11.03 -4.71 14.33
C ILE A 342 10.65 -5.24 15.70
N ASP A 343 11.15 -6.44 15.99
CA ASP A 343 11.10 -7.13 17.27
C ASP A 343 11.66 -6.26 18.42
N ILE A 344 10.89 -6.17 19.50
CA ILE A 344 11.24 -5.62 20.81
C ILE A 344 11.13 -6.75 21.83
N ASN A 345 12.14 -6.84 22.71
CA ASN A 345 12.18 -7.83 23.79
C ASN A 345 11.03 -7.63 24.80
N ASP A 346 9.88 -8.26 24.56
CA ASP A 346 8.67 -8.15 25.37
C ASP A 346 8.11 -9.50 25.86
N ASN A 347 8.68 -10.62 25.40
CA ASN A 347 8.41 -11.94 25.96
C ASN A 347 9.54 -12.38 26.88
N GLU A 348 9.19 -12.80 28.10
CA GLU A 348 10.17 -13.44 28.98
C GLU A 348 10.41 -14.91 28.59
N PRO A 349 11.61 -15.46 28.80
CA PRO A 349 11.87 -16.88 28.58
C PRO A 349 10.90 -17.76 29.39
N GLU A 350 10.46 -18.88 28.82
CA GLU A 350 9.63 -19.90 29.46
C GLU A 350 10.47 -21.16 29.74
N ILE A 351 10.45 -21.63 30.99
CA ILE A 351 11.14 -22.88 31.40
C ILE A 351 10.13 -24.03 31.50
N ASP A 352 10.24 -24.96 30.56
CA ASP A 352 9.47 -26.18 30.52
C ASP A 352 10.23 -27.36 31.15
N VAL A 353 9.60 -28.02 32.11
CA VAL A 353 10.15 -29.20 32.78
C VAL A 353 9.57 -30.45 32.12
N THR A 354 10.34 -31.07 31.22
CA THR A 354 9.88 -32.23 30.45
C THR A 354 9.82 -33.51 31.28
N SER A 355 10.72 -33.68 32.25
CA SER A 355 10.73 -34.82 33.17
C SER A 355 11.41 -34.44 34.47
N LEU A 356 10.83 -34.81 35.62
CA LEU A 356 11.39 -34.57 36.95
C LEU A 356 11.35 -35.85 37.78
N SER A 357 12.50 -36.27 38.28
CA SER A 357 12.61 -37.30 39.31
C SER A 357 12.51 -36.64 40.69
N ASN A 358 11.32 -36.69 41.30
CA ASN A 358 11.06 -36.06 42.60
C ASN A 358 11.91 -36.66 43.74
N THR A 359 12.41 -37.88 43.56
CA THR A 359 13.22 -38.61 44.54
C THR A 359 14.53 -39.08 43.92
N VAL A 360 15.65 -38.84 44.59
CA VAL A 360 17.00 -39.27 44.16
C VAL A 360 17.69 -40.01 45.30
N SER A 361 18.23 -41.20 45.04
CA SER A 361 18.95 -41.98 46.06
C SER A 361 20.28 -41.34 46.44
N GLU A 362 20.64 -41.37 47.71
CA GLU A 362 21.93 -40.83 48.16
C GLU A 362 23.15 -41.62 47.65
N GLU A 363 22.97 -42.91 47.32
CA GLU A 363 23.99 -43.73 46.66
C GLU A 363 24.20 -43.35 45.17
N SER A 364 23.43 -42.40 44.63
CA SER A 364 23.53 -41.98 43.23
C SER A 364 24.93 -41.44 42.93
N LYS A 365 25.54 -41.96 41.86
CA LYS A 365 26.86 -41.50 41.40
C LYS A 365 26.76 -40.06 40.86
N PRO A 366 27.83 -39.25 40.95
CA PRO A 366 27.91 -37.99 40.24
C PRO A 366 27.64 -38.17 38.73
N GLY A 367 26.84 -37.29 38.15
CA GLY A 367 26.38 -37.34 36.77
C GLY A 367 25.02 -38.03 36.58
N THR A 368 24.34 -38.44 37.65
CA THR A 368 22.98 -39.01 37.56
C THR A 368 21.99 -37.92 37.17
N VAL A 369 21.18 -38.17 36.13
CA VAL A 369 20.18 -37.22 35.62
C VAL A 369 18.95 -37.21 36.50
N ILE A 370 18.53 -36.02 36.91
CA ILE A 370 17.38 -35.80 37.81
C ILE A 370 16.20 -35.25 37.01
N SER A 371 16.47 -34.27 36.16
CA SER A 371 15.47 -33.55 35.41
C SER A 371 15.99 -33.15 34.03
N LEU A 372 15.07 -33.07 33.08
CA LEU A 372 15.31 -32.53 31.74
C LEU A 372 14.42 -31.31 31.56
N ILE A 373 15.04 -30.17 31.25
CA ILE A 373 14.35 -28.90 31.05
C ILE A 373 14.63 -28.37 29.64
N SER A 374 13.66 -27.66 29.08
CA SER A 374 13.79 -26.88 27.86
C SER A 374 13.41 -25.44 28.15
N VAL A 375 14.16 -24.51 27.57
CA VAL A 375 13.90 -23.08 27.69
C VAL A 375 13.55 -22.53 26.32
N THR A 376 12.42 -21.85 26.23
CA THR A 376 11.94 -21.26 24.97
C THR A 376 11.63 -19.81 25.18
N ASP A 377 11.92 -19.00 24.18
CA ASP A 377 11.61 -17.58 24.16
C ASP A 377 10.90 -17.30 22.83
N LYS A 378 9.84 -16.49 22.87
CA LYS A 378 9.00 -16.25 21.70
C LYS A 378 9.56 -15.17 20.79
N ASP A 379 10.43 -14.31 21.31
CA ASP A 379 11.05 -13.23 20.57
C ASP A 379 11.98 -13.79 19.46
N SER A 380 12.75 -12.93 18.80
CA SER A 380 13.65 -13.33 17.73
C SER A 380 15.07 -12.77 17.86
N GLY A 381 16.00 -13.38 17.12
CA GLY A 381 17.38 -12.94 17.07
C GLY A 381 18.10 -12.99 18.43
N ILE A 382 18.50 -11.81 18.93
CA ILE A 382 19.20 -11.71 20.22
C ILE A 382 18.24 -11.69 21.40
N ASN A 383 17.00 -11.24 21.18
CA ASN A 383 15.95 -11.17 22.19
C ASN A 383 15.62 -12.59 22.66
N ALA A 384 15.33 -13.53 21.74
CA ALA A 384 15.13 -14.94 22.12
C ALA A 384 16.36 -15.76 22.53
N LYS A 385 17.55 -15.15 22.63
CA LYS A 385 18.75 -15.90 23.04
C LYS A 385 18.85 -15.96 24.56
N VAL A 386 18.74 -17.16 25.12
CA VAL A 386 18.65 -17.32 26.57
C VAL A 386 19.94 -17.86 27.20
N ILE A 387 20.28 -17.35 28.38
CA ILE A 387 21.34 -17.81 29.26
C ILE A 387 20.70 -18.40 30.53
N SER A 388 20.90 -19.70 30.74
CA SER A 388 20.36 -20.41 31.91
C SER A 388 21.43 -20.62 32.97
N SER A 389 21.05 -20.43 34.24
CA SER A 389 21.87 -20.63 35.43
C SER A 389 21.09 -21.40 36.49
N ILE A 390 21.82 -22.01 37.43
CA ILE A 390 21.27 -22.80 38.54
C ILE A 390 21.79 -22.22 39.85
N SER A 391 21.02 -22.33 40.94
CA SER A 391 21.44 -21.85 42.27
C SER A 391 22.88 -22.25 42.60
N GLU A 392 23.65 -21.32 43.16
CA GLU A 392 25.00 -21.60 43.64
C GLU A 392 24.97 -22.43 44.94
N ASN A 393 26.06 -23.14 45.22
CA ASN A 393 26.28 -23.92 46.46
C ASN A 393 25.35 -25.13 46.69
N ILE A 394 24.78 -25.71 45.64
CA ILE A 394 24.05 -26.99 45.70
C ILE A 394 24.85 -28.13 45.02
N PRO A 395 24.63 -29.41 45.41
CA PRO A 395 25.34 -30.55 44.82
C PRO A 395 24.79 -30.97 43.45
N PHE A 396 24.26 -30.01 42.68
CA PHE A 396 23.69 -30.22 41.35
C PHE A 396 24.35 -29.27 40.34
N GLU A 397 24.36 -29.67 39.08
CA GLU A 397 24.87 -28.85 37.98
C GLU A 397 23.95 -28.93 36.76
N LEU A 398 23.89 -27.83 36.02
CA LEU A 398 23.15 -27.73 34.77
C LEU A 398 24.07 -28.12 33.61
N LYS A 399 23.77 -29.24 32.93
CA LYS A 399 24.52 -29.68 31.75
C LYS A 399 23.73 -29.37 30.47
N PRO A 400 24.31 -28.64 29.50
CA PRO A 400 23.67 -28.44 28.21
C PRO A 400 23.60 -29.77 27.44
N SER A 401 22.49 -29.97 26.73
CA SER A 401 22.29 -31.10 25.83
C SER A 401 22.82 -30.79 24.42
N TYR A 402 22.68 -31.74 23.49
CA TYR A 402 23.06 -31.54 22.08
C TYR A 402 22.14 -30.54 21.36
N LYS A 403 20.89 -30.42 21.81
CA LYS A 403 19.89 -29.49 21.27
C LYS A 403 20.02 -28.16 22.02
N GLU A 404 19.99 -27.06 21.29
CA GLU A 404 20.03 -25.71 21.85
C GLU A 404 18.87 -25.50 22.85
N ASN A 405 19.16 -24.74 23.90
CA ASN A 405 18.25 -24.41 25.01
C ASN A 405 17.60 -25.61 25.72
N VAL A 406 18.19 -26.81 25.60
CA VAL A 406 17.80 -28.00 26.36
C VAL A 406 18.91 -28.35 27.36
N TYR A 407 18.53 -28.55 28.61
CA TYR A 407 19.47 -28.81 29.70
C TYR A 407 19.05 -30.02 30.52
N SER A 408 20.03 -30.82 30.96
CA SER A 408 19.85 -31.87 31.95
C SER A 408 20.42 -31.43 33.28
N ILE A 409 19.64 -31.56 34.34
CA ILE A 409 20.09 -31.32 35.71
C ILE A 409 20.65 -32.63 36.24
N VAL A 410 21.92 -32.61 36.66
CA VAL A 410 22.62 -33.81 37.12
C VAL A 410 23.25 -33.59 38.49
N THR A 411 23.50 -34.69 39.21
CA THR A 411 24.27 -34.67 40.47
C THR A 411 25.73 -34.27 40.22
N LYS A 412 26.22 -33.25 40.93
CA LYS A 412 27.62 -32.78 40.85
C LYS A 412 28.52 -33.53 41.84
N GLY A 413 28.00 -33.86 43.01
CA GLY A 413 28.71 -34.51 44.11
C GLY A 413 27.98 -35.75 44.64
N ARG A 414 28.53 -36.32 45.72
CA ARG A 414 27.81 -37.32 46.51
C ARG A 414 26.73 -36.62 47.32
N LEU A 415 25.60 -37.30 47.48
CA LEU A 415 24.48 -36.86 48.30
C LEU A 415 24.55 -37.62 49.62
N ASP A 416 24.09 -36.99 50.68
CA ASP A 416 24.06 -37.53 52.04
C ASP A 416 22.77 -37.02 52.68
N ARG A 417 21.81 -37.92 52.88
CA ARG A 417 20.49 -37.59 53.38
C ARG A 417 20.54 -37.15 54.84
N GLU A 418 21.40 -37.76 55.65
CA GLU A 418 21.56 -37.42 57.06
C GLU A 418 22.10 -35.99 57.25
N LEU A 419 22.84 -35.48 56.27
CA LEU A 419 23.23 -34.07 56.19
C LEU A 419 22.11 -33.17 55.64
N VAL A 420 21.60 -33.46 54.44
CA VAL A 420 20.52 -32.70 53.80
C VAL A 420 19.57 -33.65 53.06
N SER A 421 18.34 -33.77 53.60
CA SER A 421 17.32 -34.69 53.07
C SER A 421 16.49 -34.14 51.91
N HIS A 422 16.56 -32.83 51.65
CA HIS A 422 15.74 -32.16 50.66
C HIS A 422 16.46 -30.94 50.06
N TYR A 423 16.36 -30.77 48.74
CA TYR A 423 16.86 -29.63 48.00
C TYR A 423 15.78 -28.94 47.17
N ASP A 424 15.75 -27.61 47.25
CA ASP A 424 15.02 -26.74 46.33
C ASP A 424 15.99 -26.15 45.30
N ILE A 425 15.90 -26.66 44.08
CA ILE A 425 16.78 -26.29 42.97
C ILE A 425 16.11 -25.18 42.17
N THR A 426 16.59 -23.94 42.27
CA THR A 426 16.10 -22.83 41.44
C THR A 426 16.95 -22.70 40.18
N ILE A 427 16.27 -22.66 39.03
CA ILE A 427 16.86 -22.41 37.72
C ILE A 427 16.40 -21.03 37.29
N THR A 428 17.33 -20.20 36.84
CA THR A 428 17.05 -18.86 36.32
C THR A 428 17.44 -18.83 34.85
N ALA A 429 16.51 -18.42 34.00
CA ALA A 429 16.73 -18.20 32.58
C ALA A 429 16.59 -16.71 32.29
N THR A 430 17.62 -16.12 31.70
CA THR A 430 17.70 -14.69 31.36
C THR A 430 17.96 -14.55 29.87
N ASP A 431 17.13 -13.79 29.18
CA ASP A 431 17.33 -13.50 27.76
C ASP A 431 18.55 -12.56 27.55
N CYS A 432 18.92 -12.36 26.28
CA CYS A 432 20.00 -11.44 25.89
C CYS A 432 19.46 -10.13 25.31
N GLY A 433 18.17 -9.85 25.51
CA GLY A 433 17.51 -8.64 25.06
C GLY A 433 17.93 -7.40 25.85
N GLN A 434 17.44 -6.23 25.40
CA GLN A 434 17.64 -4.96 26.10
C GLN A 434 16.32 -4.21 26.24
N PRO A 435 15.76 -4.07 27.45
CA PRO A 435 16.25 -4.61 28.73
C PRO A 435 16.12 -6.15 28.79
N PRO A 436 16.99 -6.85 29.54
CA PRO A 436 16.89 -8.30 29.65
C PRO A 436 15.72 -8.71 30.54
N LEU A 437 14.93 -9.70 30.12
CA LEU A 437 13.88 -10.33 30.91
C LEU A 437 14.38 -11.66 31.47
N SER A 438 13.79 -12.09 32.59
CA SER A 438 14.25 -13.30 33.29
C SER A 438 13.10 -14.01 33.99
N THR A 439 13.07 -15.33 33.84
CA THR A 439 12.16 -16.20 34.58
C THR A 439 12.93 -17.11 35.52
N PHE A 440 12.25 -17.63 36.54
CA PHE A 440 12.82 -18.64 37.44
C PHE A 440 11.84 -19.78 37.71
N LYS A 441 12.39 -21.00 37.87
CA LYS A 441 11.64 -22.20 38.22
C LYS A 441 12.33 -22.96 39.34
N THR A 442 11.59 -23.28 40.41
CA THR A 442 12.10 -24.08 41.52
C THR A 442 11.61 -25.52 41.41
N LEU A 443 12.54 -26.47 41.50
CA LEU A 443 12.30 -27.91 41.50
C LEU A 443 12.59 -28.47 42.89
N SER A 444 11.62 -29.18 43.46
CA SER A 444 11.72 -29.81 44.77
C SER A 444 12.20 -31.25 44.61
N VAL A 445 13.38 -31.58 45.15
CA VAL A 445 13.99 -32.92 45.06
C VAL A 445 14.19 -33.48 46.46
N GLN A 446 13.66 -34.67 46.71
CA GLN A 446 13.80 -35.41 47.97
C GLN A 446 14.93 -36.43 47.84
N ILE A 447 15.78 -36.54 48.86
CA ILE A 447 16.84 -37.56 48.89
C ILE A 447 16.30 -38.82 49.56
N SER A 448 16.31 -39.94 48.84
CA SER A 448 15.84 -41.22 49.38
C SER A 448 16.95 -41.93 50.14
N ASP A 449 16.59 -42.37 51.35
CA ASP A 449 17.39 -43.11 52.33
C ASP A 449 17.95 -44.43 51.78
N VAL A 450 19.22 -44.68 52.08
CA VAL A 450 19.87 -45.97 51.96
C VAL A 450 20.58 -46.27 53.28
N ASN A 451 20.39 -47.48 53.81
CA ASN A 451 20.95 -47.89 55.09
C ASN A 451 22.49 -48.10 55.02
N ASP A 452 23.23 -47.01 55.07
CA ASP A 452 24.70 -46.92 55.07
C ASP A 452 25.28 -46.58 56.46
N ASN A 453 24.43 -46.14 57.39
CA ASN A 453 24.77 -45.87 58.77
C ASN A 453 24.54 -47.12 59.64
N SER A 454 25.59 -47.60 60.32
CA SER A 454 25.46 -48.69 61.29
C SER A 454 24.93 -48.18 62.63
N PRO A 455 24.04 -48.90 63.32
CA PRO A 455 23.62 -48.51 64.65
C PRO A 455 24.81 -48.52 65.62
N GLU A 456 25.07 -47.38 66.26
CA GLU A 456 26.13 -47.23 67.26
C GLU A 456 25.54 -47.28 68.66
N PHE A 457 26.20 -48.05 69.54
CA PHE A 457 25.90 -48.01 70.96
C PHE A 457 26.51 -46.76 71.58
N SER A 458 25.78 -46.12 72.49
CA SER A 458 26.27 -44.93 73.21
C SER A 458 27.53 -45.18 74.04
N GLN A 459 27.80 -46.44 74.40
CA GLN A 459 28.96 -46.86 75.19
C GLN A 459 29.46 -48.24 74.72
N ASN A 460 30.79 -48.41 74.68
CA ASN A 460 31.44 -49.69 74.41
C ASN A 460 32.81 -49.74 75.13
N PRO A 461 33.05 -50.66 76.10
CA PRO A 461 32.13 -51.70 76.57
C PRO A 461 30.97 -51.14 77.39
N ILE A 462 29.82 -51.80 77.35
CA ILE A 462 28.72 -51.53 78.27
C ILE A 462 29.04 -52.27 79.58
N GLU A 463 29.33 -51.53 80.64
CA GLU A 463 29.54 -52.10 81.97
C GLU A 463 28.20 -52.18 82.73
N LEU A 464 27.84 -53.37 83.19
CA LEU A 464 26.59 -53.63 83.90
C LEU A 464 26.92 -54.27 85.25
N TYR A 465 26.42 -53.67 86.34
CA TYR A 465 26.57 -54.20 87.68
C TYR A 465 25.29 -54.95 88.07
N LEU A 466 25.41 -56.25 88.38
CA LEU A 466 24.31 -57.11 88.81
C LEU A 466 24.46 -57.42 90.30
N VAL A 467 23.37 -57.30 91.05
CA VAL A 467 23.32 -57.69 92.47
C VAL A 467 23.10 -59.20 92.57
N GLU A 468 23.86 -59.87 93.43
CA GLU A 468 23.75 -61.30 93.71
C GLU A 468 22.37 -61.65 94.34
N ASN A 469 21.78 -62.80 93.98
CA ASN A 469 20.49 -63.33 94.45
C ASN A 469 19.21 -62.65 93.90
N ASN A 470 19.23 -62.26 92.62
CA ASN A 470 18.01 -61.80 91.97
C ASN A 470 17.03 -62.97 91.75
N ASN A 471 15.79 -62.81 92.22
CA ASN A 471 14.78 -63.85 92.29
C ASN A 471 14.42 -64.37 90.89
N ASP A 472 14.34 -65.70 90.71
CA ASP A 472 14.22 -66.42 89.41
C ASP A 472 12.99 -66.09 88.53
N ASN A 473 12.10 -65.19 88.96
CA ASN A 473 10.78 -64.96 88.35
C ASN A 473 10.64 -63.64 87.58
N ALA A 474 11.65 -62.77 87.49
CA ALA A 474 11.56 -61.54 86.70
C ALA A 474 12.82 -61.30 85.85
N PRO A 475 12.72 -61.28 84.51
CA PRO A 475 13.85 -60.86 83.68
C PRO A 475 14.07 -59.36 83.83
N VAL A 476 15.30 -58.97 84.19
CA VAL A 476 15.67 -57.56 84.41
C VAL A 476 15.96 -56.89 83.06
N ILE A 477 15.25 -55.80 82.75
CA ILE A 477 15.59 -54.91 81.64
C ILE A 477 16.81 -54.09 82.07
N LEU A 478 17.96 -54.35 81.45
CA LEU A 478 19.20 -53.62 81.69
C LEU A 478 19.18 -52.35 80.82
N TYR A 479 18.73 -51.24 81.38
CA TYR A 479 18.82 -49.93 80.74
C TYR A 479 20.31 -49.53 80.59
N PRO A 480 20.75 -48.97 79.45
CA PRO A 480 21.98 -48.20 79.43
C PRO A 480 21.76 -46.92 80.24
N VAL A 481 22.51 -46.73 81.32
CA VAL A 481 22.42 -45.54 82.17
C VAL A 481 22.89 -44.33 81.37
N SER A 482 21.96 -43.47 80.95
CA SER A 482 22.31 -42.07 80.65
C SER A 482 22.65 -41.38 81.97
N ALA A 483 23.77 -40.65 82.00
CA ALA A 483 24.21 -39.88 83.15
C ALA A 483 23.15 -38.84 83.56
N ASN A 484 22.26 -39.22 84.49
CA ASN A 484 21.77 -38.46 85.64
C ASN A 484 20.47 -39.08 86.18
N GLY A 485 20.57 -39.66 87.38
CA GLY A 485 19.49 -39.67 88.37
C GLY A 485 18.37 -40.71 88.20
N SER A 486 18.48 -41.77 89.01
CA SER A 486 17.38 -42.52 89.67
C SER A 486 16.20 -43.02 88.83
N ALA A 487 16.05 -44.34 88.72
CA ALA A 487 14.74 -44.97 88.79
C ALA A 487 14.84 -46.41 89.32
N GLU A 488 14.06 -46.65 90.38
CA GLU A 488 13.70 -47.96 90.91
C GLU A 488 12.97 -48.77 89.83
N GLY A 489 13.33 -50.05 89.68
CA GLY A 489 12.79 -50.91 88.64
C GLY A 489 11.47 -51.55 89.02
N VAL A 490 10.45 -51.40 88.17
CA VAL A 490 9.39 -52.40 87.91
C VAL A 490 8.86 -52.18 86.49
N GLU A 491 9.11 -53.09 85.55
CA GLU A 491 8.09 -53.49 84.56
C GLU A 491 8.50 -54.75 83.75
N GLU A 492 7.49 -55.58 83.47
CA GLU A 492 7.53 -56.83 82.71
C GLU A 492 7.93 -56.60 81.24
N ILE A 493 8.58 -57.57 80.60
CA ILE A 493 8.93 -57.52 79.16
C ILE A 493 7.67 -57.51 78.29
N PRO A 494 7.37 -56.45 77.52
CA PRO A 494 6.37 -56.51 76.46
C PRO A 494 6.95 -57.31 75.28
N ARG A 495 6.14 -58.11 74.57
CA ARG A 495 6.57 -58.93 73.42
C ARG A 495 7.16 -58.14 72.22
N ASN A 496 7.22 -56.81 72.29
CA ASN A 496 7.70 -55.91 71.23
C ASN A 496 8.83 -54.99 71.73
N VAL A 497 9.97 -55.57 72.09
CA VAL A 497 11.16 -54.79 72.46
C VAL A 497 11.93 -54.37 71.19
N ASN A 498 12.27 -53.09 71.07
CA ASN A 498 13.10 -52.59 69.96
C ASN A 498 14.52 -53.17 70.03
N ALA A 499 15.14 -53.40 68.86
CA ALA A 499 16.52 -53.90 68.75
C ALA A 499 17.48 -53.02 69.57
N GLY A 500 18.33 -53.64 70.39
CA GLY A 500 19.27 -52.95 71.29
C GLY A 500 19.21 -53.38 72.77
N HIS A 501 18.27 -54.23 73.16
CA HIS A 501 18.13 -54.71 74.54
C HIS A 501 18.89 -56.03 74.77
N LEU A 502 19.70 -56.10 75.83
CA LEU A 502 20.50 -57.26 76.21
C LEU A 502 19.81 -57.99 77.37
N VAL A 503 19.36 -59.22 77.15
CA VAL A 503 18.71 -60.06 78.17
C VAL A 503 19.67 -61.18 78.55
N THR A 504 20.08 -61.25 79.82
CA THR A 504 20.91 -62.34 80.35
C THR A 504 20.19 -63.04 81.50
N LYS A 505 20.34 -64.36 81.58
CA LYS A 505 19.85 -65.19 82.69
C LYS A 505 21.04 -65.91 83.32
N CYS A 506 21.30 -65.62 84.59
CA CYS A 506 22.28 -66.33 85.40
C CYS A 506 21.55 -67.13 86.47
N SER A 507 21.81 -68.43 86.56
CA SER A 507 21.23 -69.31 87.59
C SER A 507 22.35 -70.02 88.35
N LYS A 508 22.17 -70.15 89.67
CA LYS A 508 23.03 -70.95 90.55
C LYS A 508 22.52 -72.40 90.52
N ALA A 509 23.40 -73.37 90.29
CA ALA A 509 23.00 -74.78 90.22
C ALA A 509 22.44 -75.25 91.59
N PRO A 510 21.29 -75.96 91.65
CA PRO A 510 20.81 -76.55 92.89
C PRO A 510 21.78 -77.62 93.39
N ASP A 511 21.94 -77.69 94.72
CA ASP A 511 23.00 -78.33 95.52
C ASP A 511 23.30 -79.84 95.32
N ASP A 512 22.88 -80.49 94.23
CA ASP A 512 22.99 -81.95 94.07
C ASP A 512 23.80 -82.42 92.84
N SER A 513 24.83 -81.66 92.44
CA SER A 513 25.83 -82.11 91.44
C SER A 513 27.29 -81.93 91.87
N SER A 514 27.56 -81.95 93.17
CA SER A 514 28.90 -81.86 93.76
C SER A 514 29.61 -83.23 93.87
N LYS A 515 29.89 -83.90 92.74
CA LYS A 515 30.82 -85.07 92.77
C LYS A 515 32.10 -84.99 91.96
N TYR A 516 32.29 -83.97 91.11
CA TYR A 516 33.57 -83.78 90.43
C TYR A 516 33.78 -82.29 90.13
N LEU A 517 34.33 -81.54 91.10
CA LEU A 517 35.11 -80.29 90.95
C LEU A 517 35.22 -79.64 92.35
N GLN A 518 36.27 -80.00 93.09
CA GLN A 518 36.70 -79.23 94.26
C GLN A 518 37.67 -78.17 93.77
N ASP A 519 37.18 -76.96 93.52
CA ASP A 519 38.03 -75.79 93.39
C ASP A 519 37.41 -74.63 94.19
N VAL A 520 38.20 -74.00 95.05
CA VAL A 520 37.72 -73.20 96.21
C VAL A 520 37.29 -71.79 95.81
N ASN A 521 37.31 -71.46 94.51
CA ASN A 521 36.96 -70.14 93.96
C ASN A 521 35.83 -70.19 92.91
N TYR A 522 35.00 -71.23 92.90
CA TYR A 522 33.88 -71.34 91.95
C TYR A 522 32.52 -71.35 92.67
N ASP A 523 31.72 -70.29 92.51
CA ASP A 523 30.41 -70.12 93.16
C ASP A 523 29.22 -70.72 92.36
N GLY A 524 29.49 -71.58 91.37
CA GLY A 524 28.43 -72.36 90.71
C GLY A 524 27.46 -71.58 89.80
N THR A 525 27.77 -70.33 89.44
CA THR A 525 26.89 -69.49 88.60
C THR A 525 27.11 -69.75 87.10
N LEU A 526 26.07 -70.24 86.42
CA LEU A 526 26.01 -70.43 84.98
C LEU A 526 25.19 -69.30 84.33
N CYS A 527 25.84 -68.43 83.55
CA CYS A 527 25.16 -67.40 82.75
C CYS A 527 24.97 -67.87 81.31
N HIS A 528 23.73 -67.95 80.85
CA HIS A 528 23.40 -68.30 79.46
C HIS A 528 23.28 -67.03 78.61
N SER A 529 24.01 -66.97 77.50
CA SER A 529 23.78 -65.94 76.48
C SER A 529 22.52 -66.28 75.68
N ILE A 530 21.58 -65.34 75.58
CA ILE A 530 20.37 -65.51 74.77
C ILE A 530 20.63 -64.93 73.38
N GLN A 531 20.36 -65.71 72.33
CA GLN A 531 20.39 -65.24 70.94
C GLN A 531 19.21 -64.30 70.67
N TYR A 532 19.49 -63.12 70.12
CA TYR A 532 18.45 -62.22 69.64
C TYR A 532 18.22 -62.40 68.14
N ARG A 533 16.95 -62.35 67.72
CA ARG A 533 16.52 -62.46 66.33
C ARG A 533 15.83 -61.15 65.94
N SER A 534 16.35 -60.47 64.93
CA SER A 534 15.70 -59.31 64.32
C SER A 534 15.57 -59.60 62.82
N GLY A 535 14.33 -59.81 62.35
CA GLY A 535 14.06 -60.29 61.00
C GLY A 535 14.70 -61.65 60.67
N ASP A 536 15.26 -61.78 59.47
CA ASP A 536 15.86 -63.03 58.95
C ASP A 536 17.30 -63.28 59.44
N LYS A 537 17.91 -62.37 60.21
CA LYS A 537 19.29 -62.52 60.72
C LYS A 537 19.31 -62.89 62.20
N ARG A 538 20.20 -63.84 62.55
CA ARG A 538 20.48 -64.28 63.93
C ARG A 538 21.76 -63.61 64.42
N TYR A 539 21.71 -62.97 65.59
CA TYR A 539 22.88 -62.39 66.26
C TYR A 539 23.20 -63.19 67.54
N MET A 540 24.48 -63.52 67.73
CA MET A 540 24.97 -64.28 68.89
C MET A 540 25.96 -63.42 69.69
N LEU A 541 25.62 -63.13 70.95
CA LEU A 541 26.52 -62.49 71.91
C LEU A 541 27.41 -63.57 72.55
N VAL A 542 28.73 -63.47 72.37
CA VAL A 542 29.73 -64.34 73.01
C VAL A 542 30.16 -63.69 74.33
N GLY A 543 29.87 -64.33 75.46
CA GLY A 543 30.22 -63.84 76.80
C GLY A 543 31.71 -63.95 77.14
N PRO A 544 32.16 -63.33 78.25
CA PRO A 544 33.57 -63.16 78.57
C PRO A 544 34.27 -64.48 78.97
N ARG A 545 35.46 -64.69 78.43
CA ARG A 545 36.44 -65.68 78.91
C ARG A 545 36.91 -65.31 80.32
N MET A 546 36.81 -66.23 81.28
CA MET A 546 37.73 -66.28 82.42
C MET A 546 38.74 -67.41 82.21
N SER A 547 40.02 -67.10 82.41
CA SER A 547 41.24 -67.88 82.12
C SER A 547 41.31 -69.20 82.93
N ILE A 548 42.01 -70.27 82.51
CA ILE A 548 43.47 -70.39 82.35
C ILE A 548 43.79 -71.59 81.42
N GLY A 549 44.71 -71.41 80.47
CA GLY A 549 45.47 -72.50 79.85
C GLY A 549 44.91 -73.08 78.54
N SER A 550 45.19 -72.44 77.41
CA SER A 550 45.54 -73.16 76.18
C SER A 550 46.09 -72.20 75.12
N THR A 551 47.17 -72.66 74.50
CA THR A 551 48.05 -72.03 73.54
C THR A 551 47.34 -71.48 72.30
N ILE A 552 47.80 -70.32 71.84
CA ILE A 552 47.50 -69.77 70.51
C ILE A 552 48.08 -70.73 69.46
N VAL A 553 47.23 -71.26 68.57
CA VAL A 553 47.68 -71.85 67.31
C VAL A 553 47.80 -70.71 66.28
N PRO A 554 48.94 -70.52 65.60
CA PRO A 554 49.09 -69.44 64.63
C PRO A 554 48.25 -69.74 63.39
N GLY A 555 47.32 -68.84 63.01
CA GLY A 555 46.63 -68.90 61.70
C GLY A 555 45.13 -68.57 61.66
N SER A 556 44.44 -68.29 62.77
CA SER A 556 43.01 -67.95 62.72
C SER A 556 42.75 -66.44 62.68
N ASN A 557 42.47 -65.90 61.49
CA ASN A 557 41.86 -64.59 61.34
C ASN A 557 40.33 -64.75 61.30
N GLY A 558 39.63 -64.12 62.26
CA GLY A 558 38.22 -63.75 62.14
C GLY A 558 37.21 -64.79 62.64
N ASN A 559 36.60 -64.49 63.78
CA ASN A 559 35.51 -65.26 64.39
C ASN A 559 34.23 -65.21 63.52
N THR A 560 34.02 -66.21 62.68
CA THR A 560 32.67 -66.54 62.16
C THR A 560 32.60 -68.04 61.89
N LEU A 561 31.87 -68.77 62.74
CA LEU A 561 31.54 -70.18 62.53
C LEU A 561 30.17 -70.26 61.84
N VAL A 562 30.17 -70.50 60.53
CA VAL A 562 28.97 -70.86 59.77
C VAL A 562 28.83 -72.39 59.81
N VAL A 563 27.72 -72.90 60.35
CA VAL A 563 27.40 -74.34 60.29
C VAL A 563 26.42 -74.59 59.14
N PRO A 564 26.64 -75.59 58.27
CA PRO A 564 25.85 -75.82 57.06
C PRO A 564 24.54 -76.57 57.36
N ASP A 565 23.47 -76.17 56.68
CA ASP A 565 22.14 -76.76 56.84
C ASP A 565 21.96 -77.96 55.88
N HIS A 566 21.61 -79.12 56.43
CA HIS A 566 21.30 -80.33 55.65
C HIS A 566 20.02 -80.97 56.18
N ARG A 567 18.93 -80.84 55.40
CA ARG A 567 18.05 -81.97 55.03
C ARG A 567 17.18 -81.66 53.81
N ARG A 568 17.41 -82.46 52.76
CA ARG A 568 16.65 -82.59 51.50
C ARG A 568 15.35 -83.40 51.68
N ARG A 569 14.39 -83.17 50.79
CA ARG A 569 13.67 -84.15 49.92
C ARG A 569 12.98 -83.33 48.81
N ALA A 570 13.34 -83.39 47.52
CA ALA A 570 13.37 -84.47 46.51
C ALA A 570 12.00 -84.82 45.88
N SER A 571 11.87 -84.44 44.60
CA SER A 571 11.03 -84.94 43.48
C SER A 571 10.37 -83.76 42.73
N GLY A 572 10.44 -83.60 41.40
CA GLY A 572 10.98 -84.46 40.35
C GLY A 572 11.35 -83.67 39.09
N GLU A 573 12.01 -84.38 38.19
CA GLU A 573 12.49 -83.95 36.87
C GLU A 573 11.35 -83.69 35.88
N CYS A 574 11.55 -82.73 34.97
CA CYS A 574 11.31 -82.93 33.53
C CYS A 574 12.09 -81.90 32.69
N VAL A 575 12.92 -82.47 31.81
CA VAL A 575 13.47 -81.97 30.53
C VAL A 575 12.40 -81.16 29.77
N GLY A 576 12.62 -79.99 29.16
CA GLY A 576 13.72 -79.51 28.32
C GLY A 576 13.17 -79.37 26.89
N GLN A 577 13.12 -78.16 26.34
CA GLN A 577 13.37 -77.90 24.92
C GLN A 577 13.39 -76.40 24.59
N SER A 578 14.52 -76.04 23.99
CA SER A 578 14.76 -74.89 23.12
C SER A 578 13.99 -74.99 21.81
N SER A 579 13.51 -73.88 21.28
CA SER A 579 13.37 -73.68 19.82
C SER A 579 13.47 -72.20 19.45
N THR A 580 14.52 -71.90 18.69
CA THR A 580 14.75 -70.74 17.84
C THR A 580 13.83 -70.72 16.60
N SER A 581 13.89 -69.59 15.88
CA SER A 581 13.35 -69.25 14.53
C SER A 581 11.90 -68.74 14.53
N SER A 582 11.58 -67.58 13.92
CA SER A 582 12.14 -66.96 12.72
C SER A 582 12.16 -65.43 12.82
#